data_AF-A0A7Y8LHH1-F1
#
_entry.id   AF-A0A7Y8LHH1-F1
#
_cell.length_a   1.000
_cell.length_b   1.000
_cell.length_c   1.000
_cell.angle_alpha   90.00
_cell.angle_beta   90.00
_cell.angle_gamma   90.00
#
_symmetry.space_group_name_H-M   'P 1'
#
loop_
_entity.id
_entity.type
_entity.pdbx_description
1 polymer ?
#
loop_
_entity_poly.entity_id
_entity_poly.type
_entity_poly.pdbx_seq_one_letter_code
_entity_poly.pdbx_strand_id
1 'polypeptide(L)' 'MSEENTGGKQGCVECVCGGAGPALTAFLKQMGPSESAKRHFDQARVEFLKGLRAIIDSRIESLSAHEAKGTKVAVE' A
#
# COMPACT_ATOMS: atom_id res chain seq x y z
N MET A 1 7.19 -35.47 -12.74
CA MET A 1 6.09 -35.22 -11.79
C MET A 1 6.65 -35.30 -10.39
N SER A 2 6.15 -34.42 -9.52
CA SER A 2 6.53 -34.20 -8.12
C SER A 2 7.62 -33.15 -7.90
N GLU A 3 7.23 -31.89 -8.11
CA GLU A 3 7.73 -30.76 -7.34
C GLU A 3 7.16 -30.88 -5.91
N GLU A 4 8.03 -31.00 -4.91
CA GLU A 4 7.63 -30.84 -3.51
C GLU A 4 8.41 -29.71 -2.85
N ASN A 5 7.61 -28.82 -2.30
CA ASN A 5 7.91 -27.55 -1.67
C ASN A 5 8.56 -27.76 -0.30
N THR A 6 9.83 -27.37 -0.17
CA THR A 6 10.43 -27.10 1.15
C THR A 6 11.08 -25.72 1.14
N GLY A 7 10.25 -24.67 1.24
CA GLY A 7 10.67 -23.32 1.63
C GLY A 7 11.13 -23.29 3.09
N GLY A 8 12.27 -23.93 3.35
CA GLY A 8 12.91 -24.00 4.65
C GLY A 8 13.42 -22.63 5.09
N LYS A 9 13.08 -22.29 6.33
CA LYS A 9 13.57 -21.16 7.13
C LYS A 9 15.09 -20.97 6.97
N GLN A 10 15.51 -20.10 6.06
CA GLN A 10 16.88 -19.61 5.96
C GLN A 10 16.88 -18.17 6.45
N GLY A 11 17.76 -17.90 7.43
CA GLY A 11 17.74 -16.74 8.30
C GLY A 11 17.60 -15.41 7.55
N CYS A 12 16.70 -14.58 8.06
CA CYS A 12 16.45 -13.22 7.60
C CYS A 12 17.59 -12.29 8.07
N VAL A 13 18.83 -12.57 7.65
CA VAL A 13 20.03 -11.83 8.07
C VAL A 13 20.20 -10.53 7.26
N GLU A 14 19.61 -10.44 6.07
CA GLU A 14 19.65 -9.26 5.18
C GLU A 14 18.35 -8.44 5.13
N CYS A 15 17.45 -8.58 6.12
CA CYS A 15 16.30 -7.70 6.21
C CYS A 15 16.64 -6.43 7.00
N VAL A 16 16.02 -5.29 6.64
CA VAL A 16 16.09 -4.00 7.33
C VAL A 16 15.87 -4.12 8.85
N CYS A 17 15.16 -5.15 9.30
CA CYS A 17 14.94 -5.44 10.72
C CYS A 17 16.12 -6.15 11.43
N GLY A 18 17.23 -6.46 10.74
CA GLY A 18 18.44 -7.06 11.33
C GLY A 18 18.22 -8.41 12.03
N GLY A 19 17.24 -9.21 11.57
CA GLY A 19 16.85 -10.45 12.23
C GLY A 19 15.95 -10.30 13.45
N ALA A 20 15.59 -9.07 13.87
CA ALA A 20 14.64 -8.82 14.96
C ALA A 20 13.17 -9.05 14.55
N GLY A 21 12.90 -9.21 13.25
CA GLY A 21 11.55 -9.34 12.68
C GLY A 21 10.66 -10.39 13.37
N PRO A 22 11.15 -11.63 13.62
CA PRO A 22 10.35 -12.65 14.31
C PRO A 22 9.98 -12.27 15.75
N ALA A 23 10.92 -11.68 16.51
CA ALA A 23 10.70 -11.27 17.89
C ALA A 23 9.72 -10.09 17.98
N LEU A 24 9.90 -9.08 17.12
CA LEU A 24 8.99 -7.93 17.02
C LEU A 24 7.58 -8.38 16.61
N THR A 25 7.47 -9.30 15.65
CA THR A 25 6.17 -9.83 15.21
C THR A 25 5.47 -10.61 16.32
N ALA A 26 6.22 -11.43 17.09
CA ALA A 26 5.65 -12.16 18.23
C ALA A 26 5.16 -11.19 19.32
N PHE A 27 5.96 -10.18 19.65
CA PHE A 27 5.59 -9.14 20.61
C PHE A 27 4.34 -8.36 20.18
N LEU A 28 4.26 -7.94 18.92
CA LEU A 28 3.09 -7.25 18.36
C LEU A 28 1.85 -8.13 18.29
N LYS A 29 2.00 -9.45 18.10
CA LYS A 29 0.86 -10.38 18.18
C LYS A 29 0.35 -10.53 19.61
N GLN A 30 1.25 -10.53 20.59
CA GLN A 30 0.89 -10.74 22.00
C GLN A 30 0.40 -9.46 22.69
N MET A 31 0.90 -8.29 22.32
CA MET A 31 0.42 -6.99 22.79
C MET A 31 -0.51 -6.28 21.78
N GLY A 32 -0.94 -7.02 20.75
CA GLY A 32 -1.72 -6.46 19.66
C GLY A 32 -3.10 -5.98 20.13
N PRO A 33 -3.70 -5.04 19.38
CA PRO A 33 -5.04 -4.54 19.68
C PRO A 33 -6.06 -5.69 19.69
N SER A 34 -7.10 -5.55 20.51
CA SER A 34 -8.24 -6.47 20.51
C SER A 34 -8.88 -6.56 19.12
N GLU A 35 -9.59 -7.65 18.84
CA GLU A 35 -10.27 -7.84 17.54
C GLU A 35 -11.23 -6.69 17.19
N SER A 36 -11.87 -6.07 18.17
CA SER A 36 -12.69 -4.87 17.97
C SER A 36 -11.86 -3.66 17.55
N ALA A 37 -10.74 -3.40 18.23
CA ALA A 37 -9.83 -2.31 17.88
C ALA A 37 -9.21 -2.52 16.49
N LYS A 38 -8.83 -3.75 16.12
CA LYS A 38 -8.35 -4.09 14.76
C LYS A 38 -9.35 -3.67 13.69
N ARG A 39 -10.64 -4.01 13.87
CA ARG A 39 -11.70 -3.61 12.93
C ARG A 39 -11.79 -2.09 12.76
N HIS A 40 -11.62 -1.32 13.83
CA HIS A 40 -11.61 0.14 13.75
C HIS A 40 -10.41 0.65 12.93
N PHE A 41 -9.22 0.08 13.12
CA PHE A 41 -8.04 0.46 12.34
C PHE A 41 -8.12 0.03 10.87
N ASP A 42 -8.69 -1.13 10.58
CA ASP A 42 -8.92 -1.58 9.20
C ASP A 42 -9.89 -0.64 8.47
N GLN A 43 -10.98 -0.25 9.13
CA GLN A 43 -11.92 0.73 8.57
C GLN A 43 -11.25 2.09 8.38
N ALA A 44 -10.51 2.58 9.39
CA ALA A 44 -9.79 3.85 9.30
C ALA A 44 -8.79 3.85 8.14
N ARG A 45 -8.08 2.73 7.90
CA ARG A 45 -7.19 2.56 6.75
C ARG A 45 -7.94 2.68 5.43
N VAL A 46 -9.10 2.03 5.31
CA VAL A 46 -9.94 2.11 4.10
C VAL A 46 -10.40 3.55 3.86
N GLU A 47 -10.90 4.23 4.89
CA GLU A 47 -11.37 5.63 4.77
C GLU A 47 -10.23 6.59 4.43
N PHE A 48 -9.05 6.39 5.01
CA PHE A 48 -7.85 7.17 4.64
C PHE A 48 -7.50 7.01 3.16
N LEU A 49 -7.52 5.77 2.64
CA LEU A 49 -7.23 5.51 1.22
C LEU A 49 -8.30 6.09 0.29
N LYS A 50 -9.57 6.07 0.68
CA LYS A 50 -10.64 6.76 -0.05
C LYS A 50 -10.39 8.27 -0.14
N GLY A 51 -10.02 8.88 0.98
CA GLY A 51 -9.65 10.31 1.02
C GLY A 51 -8.47 10.63 0.11
N LEU A 52 -7.41 9.83 0.16
CA LEU A 52 -6.24 10.00 -0.70
C LEU A 52 -6.60 9.91 -2.19
N ARG A 53 -7.45 8.93 -2.56
CA ARG A 53 -7.95 8.80 -3.93
C ARG A 53 -8.71 10.05 -4.39
N ALA A 54 -9.61 10.57 -3.57
CA ALA A 54 -10.38 11.77 -3.92
C ALA A 54 -9.48 13.00 -4.18
N ILE A 55 -8.39 13.14 -3.41
CA ILE A 55 -7.38 14.19 -3.62
C ILE A 55 -6.71 14.03 -4.98
N ILE A 56 -6.31 12.81 -5.33
CA ILE A 56 -5.66 12.50 -6.62
C ILE A 56 -6.63 12.78 -7.77
N ASP A 57 -7.88 12.31 -7.68
CA ASP A 57 -8.90 12.54 -8.71
C ASP A 57 -9.14 14.05 -8.93
N SER A 58 -9.22 14.84 -7.84
CA SER A 58 -9.34 16.30 -7.93
C SER A 58 -8.15 16.96 -8.65
N ARG A 59 -6.93 16.47 -8.41
CA ARG A 59 -5.74 16.96 -9.09
C ARG A 59 -5.74 16.59 -10.57
N ILE A 60 -6.12 15.36 -10.91
CA ILE A 60 -6.22 14.91 -12.30
C ILE A 60 -7.22 15.76 -13.05
N GLU A 61 -8.41 16.01 -12.50
CA GLU A 61 -9.44 16.86 -13.11
C GLU A 61 -8.89 18.27 -13.39
N SER A 62 -8.26 18.88 -12.38
CA SER A 62 -7.66 20.22 -12.51
C SER A 62 -6.58 20.29 -13.59
N LEU A 63 -5.76 19.24 -13.74
CA LEU A 63 -4.70 19.21 -14.75
C LEU A 63 -5.25 18.89 -16.14
N SER A 64 -6.24 17.99 -16.23
CA SER A 64 -6.85 17.56 -17.49
C SER A 64 -7.69 18.67 -18.12
N ALA A 65 -8.32 19.53 -17.32
CA ALA A 65 -9.04 20.71 -17.81
C ALA A 65 -8.13 21.74 -18.51
N HIS A 66 -6.83 21.74 -18.19
CA HIS A 66 -5.85 22.70 -18.72
C HIS A 66 -5.07 22.20 -19.96
N GLU A 67 -5.27 20.96 -20.43
CA GLU A 67 -4.70 20.55 -21.72
C GLU A 67 -5.47 21.22 -22.88
N ALA A 68 -4.90 22.30 -23.41
CA ALA A 68 -5.28 22.85 -24.70
C ALA A 68 -5.00 21.80 -25.78
N LYS A 69 -6.03 21.05 -26.20
CA LYS A 69 -5.96 20.09 -27.30
C LYS A 69 -5.65 20.81 -28.61
N GLY A 70 -4.37 20.93 -28.95
CA GLY A 70 -3.82 21.22 -30.28
C GLY A 70 -4.22 22.56 -30.91
N THR A 71 -3.24 23.33 -31.35
CA THR A 71 -3.49 24.46 -32.25
C THR A 71 -3.86 23.93 -33.63
N LYS A 72 -5.11 24.15 -34.06
CA LYS A 72 -5.51 23.94 -35.46
C LYS A 72 -4.77 24.96 -36.33
N VAL A 73 -3.74 24.50 -37.05
CA VAL A 73 -3.08 25.32 -38.08
C VAL A 73 -3.82 25.10 -39.39
N ALA A 74 -4.46 26.15 -39.91
CA ALA A 74 -4.97 26.14 -41.28
C ALA A 74 -3.76 26.25 -42.21
N VAL A 75 -3.62 25.29 -43.13
CA VAL A 75 -2.60 25.32 -44.18
C VAL A 75 -3.27 25.81 -45.45
N GLU A 76 -2.68 26.85 -46.06
CA GLU A 76 -3.03 27.38 -47.39
C GLU A 76 -2.44 26.52 -48.52
#